data_AF-A0A518AJW0-F1
#
_entry.id   AF-A0A518AJW0-F1
#
_cell.length_a   1.000
_cell.length_b   1.000
_cell.length_c   1.000
_cell.angle_alpha   90.00
_cell.angle_beta   90.00
_cell.angle_gamma   90.00
#
_symmetry.space_group_name_H-M   'P 1'
#
loop_
_entity.id
_entity.type
_entity.pdbx_description
1 polymer ?
#
loop_
_entity_poly.entity_id
_entity_poly.type
_entity_poly.pdbx_seq_one_letter_code
_entity_poly.pdbx_strand_id
1 'polypeptide(L)'
;MFRWLIGLDKESREARKLALQYVADTAPDASVYGASLRADEPSRWVFAVFYTTPQLMIKPMPYRLISVSKSSRSASELPQPPESPYCIRGRK
;
A
#
# COMPACT_ATOMS: atom_id res chain seq x y z
N MET A 1 -25.87 -17.98 -10.19
CA MET A 1 -24.98 -18.64 -9.21
C MET A 1 -23.78 -17.72 -8.96
N PHE A 2 -23.89 -16.76 -8.04
CA PHE A 2 -22.79 -15.83 -7.72
C PHE A 2 -22.34 -16.09 -6.27
N ARG A 3 -21.16 -16.70 -6.16
CA ARG A 3 -20.52 -17.07 -4.90
C ARG A 3 -19.78 -15.84 -4.36
N TRP A 4 -20.47 -15.00 -3.59
CA TRP A 4 -19.89 -13.81 -2.97
C TRP A 4 -18.98 -14.18 -1.79
N LEU A 5 -17.67 -13.93 -1.97
CA LEU A 5 -16.82 -13.14 -1.06
C LEU A 5 -16.84 -13.44 0.45
N ILE A 6 -16.44 -14.65 0.89
CA ILE A 6 -16.05 -14.88 2.30
C ILE A 6 -14.53 -15.17 2.44
N GLY A 7 -13.82 -15.35 1.31
CA GLY A 7 -12.39 -15.67 1.31
C GLY A 7 -11.42 -14.49 1.18
N LEU A 8 -11.89 -13.28 0.88
CA LEU A 8 -11.05 -12.15 0.46
C LEU A 8 -10.34 -11.41 1.61
N ASP A 9 -10.62 -11.76 2.87
CA ASP A 9 -10.14 -10.98 4.02
C ASP A 9 -8.80 -11.43 4.58
N LYS A 10 -8.42 -12.72 4.55
CA LYS A 10 -7.19 -13.15 5.23
C LYS A 10 -5.94 -12.78 4.43
N GLU A 11 -5.92 -13.12 3.15
CA GLU A 11 -4.75 -12.88 2.29
C GLU A 11 -4.51 -11.39 2.05
N SER A 12 -5.58 -10.60 1.85
CA SER A 12 -5.47 -9.15 1.71
C SER A 12 -4.98 -8.48 3.01
N ARG A 13 -5.42 -8.95 4.18
CA ARG A 13 -4.90 -8.48 5.48
C ARG A 13 -3.43 -8.85 5.68
N GLU A 14 -3.02 -10.05 5.29
CA GLU A 14 -1.62 -10.47 5.32
C GLU A 14 -0.77 -9.61 4.38
N ALA A 15 -1.24 -9.39 3.14
CA ALA A 15 -0.57 -8.53 2.17
C ALA A 15 -0.48 -7.07 2.66
N ARG A 16 -1.54 -6.56 3.31
CA ARG A 16 -1.52 -5.24 3.94
C ARG A 16 -0.46 -5.13 5.03
N LYS A 17 -0.31 -6.15 5.87
CA LYS A 17 0.75 -6.20 6.90
C LYS A 17 2.14 -6.20 6.27
N LEU A 18 2.36 -6.96 5.20
CA LEU A 18 3.63 -6.98 4.48
C LEU A 18 3.96 -5.62 3.86
N ALA A 19 2.96 -4.92 3.31
CA ALA A 19 3.16 -3.58 2.78
C ALA A 19 3.54 -2.57 3.87
N LEU A 20 2.92 -2.64 5.04
CA LEU A 20 3.26 -1.81 6.19
C LEU A 20 4.68 -2.07 6.69
N GLN A 21 5.03 -3.36 6.85
CA GLN A 21 6.35 -3.78 7.31
C GLN A 21 7.44 -3.34 6.36
N TYR A 22 7.23 -3.49 5.04
CA TYR A 22 8.18 -3.07 4.03
C TYR A 22 8.54 -1.58 4.15
N VAL A 23 7.56 -0.70 4.40
CA VAL A 23 7.84 0.73 4.59
C VAL A 23 8.55 1.01 5.91
N ALA A 24 8.18 0.31 6.99
CA ALA A 24 8.89 0.44 8.27
C ALA A 24 10.37 0.02 8.16
N ASP A 25 10.66 -1.04 7.39
CA ASP A 25 12.01 -1.54 7.19
C ASP A 25 12.85 -0.64 6.26
N THR A 26 12.23 -0.09 5.22
CA THR A 26 12.92 0.76 4.22
C THR A 26 12.99 2.24 4.60
N ALA A 27 12.19 2.68 5.57
CA ALA A 27 12.19 4.04 6.10
C ALA A 27 12.03 4.01 7.63
N PRO A 28 13.10 3.67 8.38
CA PRO A 28 13.03 3.52 9.84
C PRO A 28 12.69 4.83 10.56
N ASP A 29 12.99 5.99 9.96
CA ASP A 29 12.64 7.31 10.49
C ASP A 29 11.17 7.70 10.22
N ALA A 30 10.43 6.86 9.47
CA ALA A 30 9.04 7.11 9.12
C ALA A 30 8.09 6.44 10.12
N SER A 31 7.18 7.22 10.69
CA SER A 31 6.04 6.70 11.45
C SER A 31 4.93 6.31 10.48
N VAL A 32 4.71 5.01 10.32
CA VAL A 32 3.66 4.44 9.45
C VAL A 32 2.31 4.50 10.16
N TYR A 33 1.29 5.10 9.54
CA TYR A 33 -0.06 5.22 10.11
C TYR A 33 -1.02 4.14 9.63
N GLY A 34 -0.84 3.68 8.39
CA GLY A 34 -1.75 2.73 7.81
C GLY A 34 -1.57 2.57 6.31
N ALA A 35 -2.30 1.61 5.77
CA ALA A 35 -2.29 1.28 4.35
C ALA A 35 -3.72 1.15 3.82
N SER A 36 -3.92 1.60 2.58
CA SER A 36 -5.18 1.51 1.83
C SER A 36 -4.95 0.74 0.53
N LEU A 37 -5.80 -0.25 0.26
CA LEU A 37 -5.75 -1.00 -0.99
C LEU A 37 -6.18 -0.09 -2.15
N ARG A 38 -5.35 -0.02 -3.20
CA ARG A 38 -5.57 0.80 -4.39
C ARG A 38 -6.02 -0.03 -5.59
N ALA A 39 -5.41 -1.20 -5.77
CA ALA A 39 -5.78 -2.12 -6.82
C ALA A 39 -5.61 -3.56 -6.36
N ASP A 40 -6.55 -4.41 -6.78
CA ASP A 40 -6.49 -5.85 -6.63
C ASP A 40 -6.30 -6.48 -8.02
N GLU A 41 -5.05 -6.71 -8.40
CA GLU A 41 -4.71 -7.28 -9.70
C GLU A 41 -4.61 -8.80 -9.63
N PRO A 42 -4.74 -9.52 -10.76
CA PRO A 42 -4.64 -10.98 -10.77
C PRO A 42 -3.34 -11.52 -10.16
N SER A 43 -2.22 -10.78 -10.32
CA SER A 43 -0.89 -11.21 -9.86
C SER A 43 -0.40 -10.52 -8.59
N ARG A 44 -1.00 -9.40 -8.17
CA ARG A 44 -0.53 -8.59 -7.04
C ARG A 44 -1.63 -7.74 -6.41
N TRP A 45 -1.42 -7.36 -5.16
CA TRP A 45 -2.15 -6.27 -4.51
C TRP A 45 -1.30 -5.00 -4.53
N VAL A 46 -1.93 -3.85 -4.75
CA VAL A 46 -1.26 -2.55 -4.68
C VAL A 46 -1.82 -1.76 -3.51
N PHE A 47 -0.96 -1.39 -2.58
CA PHE A 47 -1.31 -0.61 -1.39
C PHE A 47 -0.67 0.76 -1.42
N ALA A 48 -1.42 1.78 -1.00
CA ALA A 48 -0.86 3.07 -0.61
C ALA A 48 -0.61 3.06 0.90
N VAL A 49 0.66 3.16 1.31
CA VAL A 49 1.10 3.17 2.71
C VAL A 49 1.38 4.59 3.14
N PHE A 50 0.61 5.12 4.09
CA PHE A 50 0.73 6.46 4.62
C PHE A 50 1.72 6.51 5.78
N TYR A 51 2.59 7.51 5.76
CA TYR A 51 3.61 7.70 6.78
C TYR A 51 3.79 9.20 7.07
N THR A 52 4.45 9.52 8.19
CA THR A 52 5.06 10.84 8.39
C THR A 52 6.52 10.66 8.76
N THR A 53 7.32 11.67 8.48
CA THR A 53 8.60 11.84 9.17
C THR A 53 8.42 12.93 10.23
N PRO A 54 9.09 12.83 11.39
CA PRO A 54 8.90 13.77 12.51
C PRO A 54 9.21 15.23 12.15
N GLN A 55 9.96 15.45 11.08
CA GLN A 55 10.39 16.77 10.62
C GLN A 55 9.47 17.39 9.55
N LEU A 56 8.50 16.64 9.01
CA LEU A 56 7.68 17.07 7.89
C LEU A 56 6.19 16.82 8.16
N MET A 57 5.52 17.76 8.82
CA MET A 57 4.05 17.82 8.81
C MET A 57 3.56 18.47 7.51
N ILE A 58 3.63 17.74 6.40
CA ILE A 58 3.12 18.20 5.11
C ILE A 58 1.69 17.66 4.91
N LYS A 59 0.77 18.52 4.47
CA LYS A 59 -0.56 18.13 3.97
C LYS A 59 -0.58 18.30 2.44
N PRO A 60 -0.99 17.28 1.66
CA PRO A 60 -1.51 15.97 2.08
C PRO A 60 -0.43 15.06 2.69
N MET A 61 -0.85 14.13 3.55
CA MET A 61 0.05 13.13 4.15
C MET A 61 0.80 12.36 3.05
N PRO A 62 2.13 12.26 3.14
CA PRO A 62 2.90 11.48 2.18
C PRO A 62 2.51 10.00 2.27
N TYR A 63 2.63 9.31 1.14
CA TYR A 63 2.38 7.88 1.05
C TYR A 63 3.37 7.25 0.09
N ARG A 64 3.66 5.96 0.23
CA ARG A 64 4.39 5.12 -0.74
C ARG A 64 3.45 4.12 -1.39
N LEU A 65 3.67 3.79 -2.67
CA LEU A 65 2.92 2.73 -3.35
C LEU A 65 3.70 1.43 -3.24
N ILE A 66 3.12 0.42 -2.60
CA ILE A 66 3.74 -0.88 -2.40
C ILE A 66 2.93 -1.94 -3.14
N SER A 67 3.58 -2.68 -4.05
CA SER A 67 3.01 -3.88 -4.64
C SER A 67 3.40 -5.10 -3.82
N VAL A 68 2.42 -5.96 -3.52
CA VAL A 68 2.63 -7.25 -2.87
C VAL A 68 2.18 -8.36 -3.81
N SER A 69 3.11 -9.22 -4.20
CA SER A 69 2.84 -10.36 -5.09
C SER A 69 1.91 -11.38 -4.42
N LYS A 70 0.89 -11.87 -5.14
CA LYS A 70 0.00 -12.93 -4.63
C LYS A 70 0.67 -14.29 -4.57
N SER A 71 1.60 -14.56 -5.49
CA SER A 71 2.28 -15.86 -5.61
C SER A 71 3.46 -15.99 -4.65
N SER A 72 4.32 -14.97 -4.59
CA SER A 72 5.57 -15.00 -3.82
C SER A 72 5.49 -14.27 -2.48
N ARG A 73 4.39 -13.54 -2.20
CA ARG A 73 4.24 -12.68 -1.01
C ARG A 73 5.37 -11.67 -0.83
N SER A 74 6.09 -11.34 -1.90
CA SER A 74 7.15 -10.34 -1.89
C SER A 74 6.56 -8.94 -2.02
N ALA A 75 6.99 -8.01 -1.17
CA ALA A 75 6.66 -6.60 -1.26
C ALA A 75 7.75 -5.84 -2.01
N SER A 76 7.35 -4.90 -2.87
CA SER A 76 8.26 -4.00 -3.58
C SER A 76 7.63 -2.63 -3.73
N GLU A 77 8.46 -1.58 -3.68
CA GLU A 77 8.01 -0.23 -3.95
C GLU A 77 7.72 -0.04 -5.44
N LEU A 78 6.56 0.53 -5.76
CA LEU A 78 6.23 1.01 -7.09
C LEU A 78 6.62 2.49 -7.20
N PRO A 79 7.15 2.92 -8.35
CA PRO A 79 7.44 4.32 -8.57
C PRO A 79 6.14 5.14 -8.46
N GLN A 80 6.24 6.35 -7.90
CA GLN A 80 5.14 7.30 -7.74
C GLN A 80 5.22 8.50 -8.69
N PRO A 81 5.32 8.31 -10.03
CA PRO A 81 5.13 9.42 -10.92
C PRO A 81 3.66 9.90 -10.81
N PRO A 82 3.39 11.19 -11.03
CA PRO A 82 2.02 11.73 -11.06
C PRO A 82 1.12 11.03 -12.11
N GLU A 83 1.74 10.36 -13.08
CA GLU A 83 1.10 9.57 -14.13
C GLU A 83 0.72 8.14 -13.71
N SER A 84 1.20 7.66 -12.56
CA SER A 84 0.90 6.31 -12.08
C SER A 84 -0.61 6.12 -11.90
N PRO A 85 -1.22 5.05 -12.44
CA PRO A 85 -2.66 4.82 -12.33
C PRO A 85 -3.11 4.58 -10.88
N TYR A 86 -2.17 4.25 -9.99
CA TYR A 86 -2.44 4.04 -8.56
C TYR A 86 -2.15 5.28 -7.71
N CYS A 87 -1.67 6.37 -8.33
CA CYS A 87 -1.43 7.64 -7.66
C CYS A 87 -2.76 8.20 -7.13
N ILE A 88 -2.74 8.65 -5.87
CA ILE A 88 -3.86 9.33 -5.23
C ILE A 88 -3.91 10.75 -5.80
N ARG A 89 -4.66 10.93 -6.89
CA ARG A 89 -4.93 12.24 -7.48
C ARG A 89 -5.89 13.00 -6.57
N GLY A 90 -5.37 13.96 -5.81
CA GLY A 90 -6.14 14.96 -5.06
C GLY A 90 -7.07 14.39 -3.98
N ARG A 91 -6.85 14.77 -2.72
CA ARG A 91 -8.04 15.11 -1.93
C ARG A 91 -8.47 16.49 -2.41
N LYS A 92 -9.73 16.63 -2.83
CA LYS A 92 -10.36 17.96 -2.81
C LYS A 92 -10.28 18.52 -1.39
#